data_AF-A0A226QN73-F1
#
_entry.id   AF-A0A226QN73-F1
#
_cell.length_a   1.000
_cell.length_b   1.000
_cell.length_c   1.000
_cell.angle_alpha   90.00
_cell.angle_beta   90.00
_cell.angle_gamma   90.00
#
_symmetry.space_group_name_H-M   'P 1'
#
loop_
_entity.id
_entity.type
_entity.pdbx_description
1 polymer ?
#
loop_
_entity_poly.entity_id
_entity_poly.type
_entity_poly.pdbx_seq_one_letter_code
_entity_poly.pdbx_strand_id
1 'polypeptide(L)'
;MREVQRLPWYANALVLIVAAVIWYGFIQQIIFGIPFGSKPASDTEMWGLFLLFGICFPLFFLSMKLVTKTEKEGLVIRFFPFRSRVIPYQQIKNVQVQPYHPMSYGGWGIRWSLKKGRAYTMKGKKGIWIELTDGDCLYLGSQKPEELAKYIQRECLYR
;
A
#
# COMPACT_ATOMS: atom_id res chain seq x y z
N MET A 1 15.42 -0.68 13.19
CA MET A 1 14.60 -1.73 12.53
C MET A 1 14.17 -1.24 11.14
N ARG A 2 14.15 -2.12 10.13
CA ARG A 2 13.60 -1.80 8.80
C ARG A 2 12.71 -2.93 8.32
N GLU A 3 11.46 -2.61 8.01
CA GLU A 3 10.47 -3.53 7.46
C GLU A 3 10.02 -3.05 6.08
N VAL A 4 9.97 -3.96 5.11
CA VAL A 4 9.45 -3.67 3.76
C VAL A 4 8.31 -4.64 3.47
N GLN A 5 7.12 -4.09 3.31
CA GLN A 5 5.92 -4.83 2.96
C GLN A 5 5.54 -4.50 1.51
N ARG A 6 5.27 -5.54 0.71
CA ARG A 6 4.70 -5.43 -0.63
C ARG A 6 3.28 -5.98 -0.63
N LEU A 7 2.53 -5.65 -1.68
CA LEU A 7 1.22 -6.23 -1.93
C LEU A 7 1.30 -7.77 -1.86
N PRO A 8 0.26 -8.42 -1.34
CA PRO A 8 0.19 -9.87 -1.32
C PRO A 8 0.16 -10.43 -2.75
N TRP A 9 0.69 -11.64 -2.93
CA TRP A 9 0.86 -12.24 -4.26
C TRP A 9 -0.45 -12.36 -5.04
N TYR A 10 -1.57 -12.65 -4.36
CA TYR A 10 -2.88 -12.79 -5.00
C TYR A 10 -3.41 -11.47 -5.58
N ALA A 11 -3.06 -10.32 -4.97
CA ALA A 11 -3.43 -9.02 -5.49
C ALA A 11 -2.64 -8.72 -6.78
N ASN A 12 -1.34 -9.01 -6.79
CA ASN A 12 -0.52 -8.86 -7.99
C ASN A 12 -0.93 -9.85 -9.09
N ALA A 13 -1.29 -11.09 -8.72
CA ALA A 13 -1.76 -12.09 -9.67
C ALA A 13 -3.04 -11.62 -10.39
N LEU A 14 -4.02 -11.06 -9.67
CA LEU A 14 -5.22 -10.50 -10.27
C LEU A 14 -4.89 -9.39 -11.28
N VAL A 15 -3.99 -8.48 -10.92
CA VAL A 15 -3.56 -7.39 -11.81
C VAL A 15 -2.87 -7.94 -13.06
N LEU A 16 -2.01 -8.94 -12.90
CA LEU A 16 -1.31 -9.58 -14.03
C LEU A 16 -2.25 -10.38 -14.94
N ILE A 17 -3.30 -11.00 -14.39
CA ILE A 17 -4.34 -11.67 -15.19
C ILE A 17 -5.09 -10.66 -16.06
N VAL A 18 -5.51 -9.53 -15.48
CA VAL A 18 -6.15 -8.46 -16.25
C VAL A 18 -5.22 -7.96 -17.36
N ALA A 19 -3.94 -7.73 -17.04
CA ALA A 19 -2.95 -7.35 -18.05
C ALA A 19 -2.80 -8.40 -19.16
N ALA A 20 -2.75 -9.69 -18.81
CA ALA A 20 -2.64 -10.77 -19.79
C ALA A 20 -3.85 -10.81 -20.75
N VAL A 21 -5.06 -10.55 -20.26
CA VAL A 21 -6.26 -10.43 -21.11
C VAL A 21 -6.14 -9.25 -22.07
N ILE A 22 -5.66 -8.09 -21.60
CA ILE A 22 -5.43 -6.91 -22.43
C ILE A 22 -4.36 -7.19 -23.50
N TRP A 23 -3.28 -7.87 -23.13
CA TRP A 23 -2.22 -8.29 -24.07
C TRP A 23 -2.75 -9.24 -25.13
N TYR A 24 -3.55 -10.24 -24.73
CA TYR A 24 -4.16 -11.18 -25.66
C TYR A 24 -5.06 -10.45 -26.69
N GLY A 25 -5.95 -9.58 -26.22
CA GLY A 25 -6.78 -8.78 -27.11
C GLY A 25 -5.95 -7.89 -28.04
N PHE A 26 -4.86 -7.30 -27.53
CA PHE A 26 -4.01 -6.40 -28.30
C PHE A 26 -3.30 -7.14 -29.43
N ILE A 27 -2.73 -8.31 -29.13
CA ILE A 27 -2.10 -9.18 -30.12
C ILE A 27 -3.14 -9.63 -31.15
N GLN A 28 -4.31 -10.07 -30.70
CA GLN A 28 -5.37 -10.54 -31.59
C GLN A 28 -5.84 -9.45 -32.56
N GLN A 29 -6.11 -8.24 -32.06
CA GLN A 29 -6.68 -7.17 -32.88
C GLN A 29 -5.63 -6.40 -33.69
N ILE A 30 -4.53 -5.98 -33.08
CA ILE A 30 -3.55 -5.09 -33.72
C ILE A 30 -2.53 -5.87 -34.56
N ILE A 31 -2.11 -7.06 -34.10
CA ILE A 31 -1.09 -7.85 -34.80
C ILE A 31 -1.73 -8.79 -35.82
N PHE A 32 -2.78 -9.52 -35.43
CA PHE A 32 -3.43 -10.49 -36.32
C PHE A 32 -4.62 -9.92 -37.10
N GLY A 33 -5.09 -8.70 -36.79
CA GLY A 33 -6.24 -8.10 -37.47
C GLY A 33 -7.57 -8.78 -37.17
N ILE A 34 -7.62 -9.63 -36.13
CA ILE A 34 -8.83 -10.37 -35.75
C ILE A 34 -9.55 -9.57 -34.65
N PRO A 35 -10.82 -9.17 -34.84
CA PRO A 35 -11.57 -8.43 -33.83
C PRO A 35 -11.63 -9.17 -32.48
N PHE A 36 -11.37 -8.46 -31.39
CA PHE A 36 -11.50 -9.00 -30.04
C PHE A 36 -12.88 -8.66 -29.44
N GLY A 37 -13.72 -9.67 -29.26
CA GLY A 37 -15.11 -9.51 -28.78
C GLY A 37 -16.11 -9.17 -29.89
N SER A 38 -17.39 -9.03 -29.53
CA SER A 38 -18.48 -8.73 -30.48
C SER A 38 -18.60 -7.24 -30.85
N LYS A 39 -17.96 -6.37 -30.07
CA LYS A 39 -17.83 -4.92 -30.31
C LYS A 39 -16.36 -4.53 -30.10
N PRO A 40 -15.51 -4.69 -31.12
CA PRO A 40 -14.09 -4.39 -30.97
C PRO A 40 -13.87 -2.90 -30.69
N ALA A 41 -12.86 -2.60 -29.87
CA ALA A 41 -12.38 -1.24 -29.69
C ALA A 41 -11.79 -0.73 -31.01
N SER A 42 -11.75 0.57 -31.24
CA SER A 42 -10.90 1.13 -32.30
C SER A 42 -9.42 0.91 -31.98
N ASP A 43 -8.55 0.94 -32.99
CA ASP A 43 -7.11 0.72 -32.78
C ASP A 43 -6.51 1.72 -31.79
N THR A 44 -6.92 2.99 -31.86
CA THR A 44 -6.51 4.04 -30.92
C THR A 44 -6.92 3.73 -29.48
N GLU A 45 -8.17 3.30 -29.28
CA GLU A 45 -8.66 2.87 -27.97
C GLU A 45 -7.89 1.66 -27.46
N MET A 46 -7.59 0.70 -28.34
CA MET A 46 -6.87 -0.51 -27.98
C MET A 46 -5.43 -0.23 -27.55
N TRP A 47 -4.74 0.68 -28.25
CA TRP A 47 -3.44 1.21 -27.81
C TRP A 47 -3.52 1.90 -26.44
N GLY A 48 -4.55 2.72 -26.23
CA GLY A 48 -4.79 3.38 -24.95
C GLY A 48 -4.99 2.37 -23.80
N LEU A 49 -5.83 1.36 -24.02
CA LEU A 49 -6.08 0.28 -23.06
C LEU A 49 -4.82 -0.53 -22.77
N PHE A 50 -4.03 -0.86 -23.81
CA PHE A 50 -2.78 -1.59 -23.66
C PHE A 50 -1.74 -0.81 -22.85
N LEU A 51 -1.50 0.46 -23.18
CA LEU A 51 -0.56 1.29 -22.43
C LEU A 51 -1.00 1.47 -20.97
N LEU A 52 -2.29 1.77 -20.75
CA LEU A 52 -2.80 2.04 -19.41
C LEU A 52 -2.90 0.76 -18.57
N PHE A 53 -3.65 -0.25 -19.01
CA PHE A 53 -3.96 -1.45 -18.23
C PHE A 53 -3.05 -2.63 -18.49
N GLY A 54 -2.40 -2.69 -19.66
CA GLY A 54 -1.42 -3.72 -20.00
C GLY A 54 -0.01 -3.43 -19.46
N ILE A 55 0.34 -2.15 -19.23
CA ILE A 55 1.69 -1.75 -18.82
C ILE A 55 1.68 -0.87 -17.55
N CYS A 56 1.14 0.35 -17.63
CA CYS A 56 1.26 1.34 -16.56
C CYS A 56 0.63 0.87 -15.25
N PHE A 57 -0.57 0.30 -15.30
CA PHE A 57 -1.31 -0.16 -14.13
C PHE A 57 -0.61 -1.35 -13.44
N PRO A 58 -0.19 -2.42 -14.14
CA PRO A 58 0.64 -3.47 -13.53
C PRO A 58 1.94 -2.96 -12.90
N LEU A 59 2.68 -2.10 -13.60
CA LEU A 59 3.92 -1.52 -13.08
C LEU A 59 3.67 -0.70 -11.82
N PHE A 60 2.60 0.10 -11.80
CA PHE A 60 2.21 0.87 -10.63
C PHE A 60 1.97 -0.04 -9.42
N PHE A 61 1.15 -1.07 -9.54
CA PHE A 61 0.87 -2.02 -8.44
C PHE A 61 2.12 -2.80 -8.01
N LEU A 62 2.91 -3.32 -8.95
CA LEU A 62 4.15 -4.03 -8.64
C LEU A 62 5.18 -3.14 -7.91
N SER A 63 5.15 -1.84 -8.17
CA SER A 63 6.02 -0.88 -7.49
C SER A 63 5.60 -0.58 -6.05
N MET A 64 4.32 -0.77 -5.71
CA MET A 64 3.77 -0.38 -4.41
C MET A 64 4.44 -1.14 -3.25
N LYS A 65 4.92 -0.38 -2.27
CA LYS A 65 5.53 -0.92 -1.05
C LYS A 65 5.37 0.03 0.12
N LEU A 66 5.13 -0.54 1.29
CA LEU A 66 5.15 0.14 2.57
C LEU A 66 6.49 -0.18 3.24
N VAL A 67 7.30 0.84 3.43
CA VAL A 67 8.58 0.77 4.12
C VAL A 67 8.43 1.45 5.47
N THR A 68 8.67 0.71 6.53
CA THR A 68 8.74 1.21 7.90
C THR A 68 10.18 1.15 8.34
N LYS A 69 10.74 2.28 8.76
CA LYS A 69 12.12 2.36 9.26
C LYS A 69 12.10 3.12 10.59
N THR A 70 12.70 2.53 11.61
CA THR A 70 12.97 3.24 12.85
C THR A 70 14.37 3.84 12.75
N GLU A 71 14.46 5.17 12.89
CA GLU A 71 15.70 5.94 12.88
C GLU A 71 15.97 6.52 14.27
N LYS A 72 17.07 7.25 14.45
CA LYS A 72 17.42 7.82 15.77
C LYS A 72 16.45 8.92 16.22
N GLU A 73 15.92 9.69 15.27
CA GLU A 73 15.11 10.88 15.55
C GLU A 73 13.60 10.63 15.43
N GLY A 74 13.19 9.52 14.81
CA GLY A 74 11.79 9.20 14.64
C GLY A 74 11.49 7.96 13.80
N LEU A 75 10.19 7.70 13.66
CA LEU A 75 9.62 6.65 12.82
C LEU A 75 9.39 7.18 11.40
N VAL A 76 10.05 6.56 10.42
CA VAL A 76 9.89 6.87 9.00
C VAL A 76 8.95 5.85 8.36
N ILE A 77 7.87 6.36 7.77
CA ILE A 77 6.85 5.57 7.07
C ILE A 77 6.82 6.03 5.62
N ARG A 78 7.19 5.15 4.70
CA ARG A 78 7.20 5.44 3.26
C ARG A 78 6.29 4.47 2.53
N PHE A 79 5.16 4.97 2.05
CA PHE A 79 4.26 4.22 1.19
C PHE A 79 4.54 4.61 -0.26
N PHE A 80 5.46 3.92 -0.93
CA PHE A 80 5.81 4.21 -2.32
C PHE A 80 4.68 3.73 -3.26
N PRO A 81 4.35 4.48 -4.34
CA PRO A 81 4.99 5.71 -4.83
C PRO A 81 4.48 7.03 -4.20
N PHE A 82 3.67 6.96 -3.16
CA PHE A 82 3.11 8.13 -2.47
C PHE A 82 4.09 8.77 -1.47
N ARG A 83 3.61 9.84 -0.81
CA ARG A 83 4.38 10.64 0.13
C ARG A 83 4.88 9.83 1.32
N SER A 84 6.11 10.12 1.75
CA SER A 84 6.66 9.61 3.00
C SER A 84 6.22 10.50 4.17
N ARG A 85 6.08 9.91 5.36
CA ARG A 85 5.83 10.62 6.61
C ARG A 85 6.91 10.26 7.61
N VAL A 86 7.42 11.27 8.31
CA VAL A 86 8.35 11.12 9.43
C VAL A 86 7.60 11.55 10.67
N ILE A 87 7.66 10.73 11.72
CA ILE A 87 7.03 11.02 13.02
C ILE A 87 8.16 11.03 14.07
N PRO A 88 8.55 12.22 14.56
CA PRO A 88 9.51 12.33 15.67
C PRO A 88 9.00 11.58 16.91
N TYR A 89 9.91 10.97 17.67
CA TYR A 89 9.52 10.21 18.87
C TYR A 89 8.85 11.09 19.93
N GLN A 90 9.23 12.37 20.01
CA GLN A 90 8.64 13.33 20.94
C GLN A 90 7.16 13.64 20.63
N GLN A 91 6.72 13.40 19.39
CA GLN A 91 5.32 13.57 19.00
C GLN A 91 4.48 12.32 19.29
N ILE A 92 5.10 11.21 19.71
CA ILE A 92 4.39 9.96 19.99
C ILE A 92 4.02 9.95 21.47
N LYS A 93 2.73 10.05 21.75
CA LYS A 93 2.17 10.02 23.10
C LYS A 93 2.01 8.58 23.60
N ASN A 94 1.54 7.68 22.74
CA ASN A 94 1.29 6.29 23.10
C ASN A 94 1.40 5.36 21.89
N VAL A 95 1.83 4.11 22.13
CA VAL A 95 1.89 3.04 21.12
C VAL A 95 1.34 1.75 21.69
N GLN A 96 0.39 1.16 20.97
CA GLN A 96 -0.24 -0.10 21.34
C GLN A 96 -0.30 -1.07 20.16
N VAL A 97 -0.02 -2.34 20.40
CA VAL A 97 -0.26 -3.39 19.40
C VAL A 97 -1.76 -3.64 19.31
N GLN A 98 -2.33 -3.52 18.12
CA GLN A 98 -3.76 -3.76 17.91
C GLN A 98 -4.03 -4.61 16.66
N PRO A 99 -5.05 -5.49 16.69
CA PRO A 99 -5.47 -6.21 15.50
C PRO A 99 -6.00 -5.24 14.43
N TYR A 100 -5.60 -5.46 13.19
CA TYR A 100 -6.16 -4.75 12.05
C TYR A 100 -7.44 -5.43 11.60
N HIS A 101 -8.51 -4.66 11.51
CA HIS A 101 -9.76 -5.09 10.90
C HIS A 101 -9.94 -4.33 9.59
N PRO A 102 -9.54 -4.90 8.43
CA PRO A 102 -9.58 -4.21 7.14
C PRO A 102 -10.97 -3.66 6.80
N MET A 103 -12.03 -4.40 7.18
CA MET A 103 -13.41 -3.99 6.95
C MET A 103 -13.76 -2.69 7.67
N SER A 104 -13.14 -2.43 8.83
CA SER A 104 -13.34 -1.21 9.60
C SER A 104 -12.65 0.02 9.00
N TYR A 105 -11.76 -0.16 8.03
CA TYR A 105 -10.97 0.90 7.38
C TYR A 105 -11.18 0.93 5.85
N GLY A 106 -12.10 0.11 5.30
CA GLY A 106 -12.35 0.05 3.85
C GLY A 106 -11.21 -0.60 3.05
N GLY A 107 -10.52 -1.58 3.62
CA GLY A 107 -9.50 -2.39 2.94
C GLY A 107 -8.05 -2.07 3.30
N TRP A 108 -7.13 -2.30 2.35
CA TRP A 108 -5.69 -2.13 2.51
C TRP A 108 -5.17 -0.87 1.82
N GLY A 109 -4.14 -0.23 2.37
CA GLY A 109 -3.42 0.88 1.74
C GLY A 109 -3.28 2.09 2.65
N ILE A 110 -3.27 3.28 2.03
CA ILE A 110 -3.34 4.56 2.74
C ILE A 110 -4.82 4.91 2.92
N ARG A 111 -5.25 5.14 4.16
CA ARG A 111 -6.63 5.48 4.50
C ARG A 111 -6.67 6.61 5.53
N TRP A 112 -7.81 7.30 5.56
CA TRP A 112 -8.13 8.30 6.56
C TRP A 112 -9.57 8.12 7.01
N SER A 113 -9.79 8.22 8.32
CA SER A 113 -11.08 8.14 8.98
C SER A 113 -11.18 9.28 9.99
N LEU A 114 -12.30 10.00 9.99
CA LEU A 114 -12.59 11.01 11.02
C LEU A 114 -12.56 10.43 12.44
N LYS A 115 -12.95 9.16 12.61
CA LYS A 115 -13.03 8.50 13.92
C LYS A 115 -11.75 7.78 14.33
N LYS A 116 -10.99 7.28 13.35
CA LYS A 116 -9.82 6.40 13.57
C LYS A 116 -8.52 6.96 13.01
N GLY A 117 -8.49 8.24 12.68
CA GLY A 117 -7.30 8.88 12.11
C GLY A 117 -6.81 8.22 10.81
N ARG A 118 -5.50 8.22 10.60
CA ARG A 118 -4.86 7.66 9.40
C ARG A 118 -4.57 6.18 9.57
N ALA A 119 -4.48 5.45 8.46
CA ALA A 119 -3.97 4.09 8.46
C ALA A 119 -3.01 3.87 7.28
N TYR A 120 -1.86 3.27 7.54
CA TYR A 120 -0.94 2.75 6.55
C TYR A 120 -0.87 1.23 6.68
N THR A 121 -1.48 0.50 5.75
CA THR A 121 -1.47 -0.96 5.75
C THR A 121 -1.14 -1.51 4.38
N MET A 122 -0.51 -2.69 4.34
CA MET A 122 -0.15 -3.35 3.08
C MET A 122 -0.66 -4.79 3.04
N LYS A 123 -0.45 -5.54 4.13
CA LYS A 123 -0.93 -6.91 4.30
C LYS A 123 -0.96 -7.28 5.79
N GLY A 124 -1.64 -8.37 6.12
CA GLY A 124 -1.62 -8.97 7.47
C GLY A 124 -2.54 -8.28 8.48
N LYS A 125 -3.04 -9.03 9.47
CA LYS A 125 -4.14 -8.60 10.34
C LYS A 125 -3.69 -7.93 11.65
N LYS A 126 -2.46 -7.41 11.71
CA LYS A 126 -1.89 -6.81 12.93
C LYS A 126 -1.01 -5.62 12.58
N GLY A 127 -0.73 -4.81 13.59
CA GLY A 127 -0.03 -3.54 13.46
C GLY A 127 -0.01 -2.82 14.80
N ILE A 128 0.40 -1.57 14.76
CA ILE A 128 0.44 -0.69 15.91
C ILE A 128 -0.50 0.49 15.72
N TRP A 129 -1.13 0.89 16.81
CA TRP A 129 -1.83 2.16 16.94
C TRP A 129 -0.91 3.16 17.62
N ILE A 130 -0.76 4.33 17.00
CA ILE A 130 0.09 5.42 17.46
C ILE A 130 -0.82 6.61 17.74
N GLU A 131 -0.85 7.05 18.99
CA GLU A 131 -1.47 8.30 19.40
C GLU A 131 -0.41 9.39 19.41
N LEU A 132 -0.66 10.49 18.72
CA LEU A 132 0.22 11.64 18.66
C LEU A 132 -0.15 12.68 19.73
N THR A 133 0.82 13.53 20.09
CA THR A 133 0.63 14.57 21.12
C THR A 133 -0.36 15.66 20.73
N ASP A 134 -0.59 15.86 19.43
CA ASP A 134 -1.58 16.79 18.87
C ASP A 134 -3.01 16.20 18.81
N GLY A 135 -3.20 14.96 19.27
CA GLY A 135 -4.48 14.25 19.24
C GLY A 135 -4.74 13.46 17.96
N ASP A 136 -3.87 13.57 16.95
CA ASP A 136 -3.97 12.73 15.75
C ASP A 136 -3.69 11.26 16.10
N CYS A 137 -4.39 10.36 15.41
CA CYS A 137 -4.15 8.93 15.53
C CYS A 137 -3.67 8.33 14.21
N LEU A 138 -2.81 7.33 14.31
CA LEU A 138 -2.30 6.57 13.18
C LEU A 138 -2.26 5.07 13.45
N TYR A 139 -2.86 4.29 12.56
CA TYR A 139 -2.63 2.85 12.46
C TYR A 139 -1.49 2.55 11.48
N LEU A 140 -0.52 1.73 11.88
CA LEU A 140 0.55 1.23 11.02
C LEU A 140 0.56 -0.30 11.04
N GLY A 141 0.21 -0.90 9.91
CA GLY A 141 0.29 -2.35 9.71
C GLY A 141 1.75 -2.82 9.73
N SER A 142 2.02 -3.93 10.42
CA SER A 142 3.35 -4.52 10.53
C SER A 142 3.25 -6.04 10.67
N GLN A 143 4.21 -6.76 10.08
CA GLN A 143 4.37 -8.20 10.28
C GLN A 143 5.10 -8.53 11.59
N LYS A 144 5.64 -7.52 12.27
CA LYS A 144 6.37 -7.64 13.54
C LYS A 144 5.94 -6.52 14.51
N PRO A 145 4.64 -6.41 14.83
CA PRO A 145 4.10 -5.27 15.54
C PRO A 145 4.63 -5.16 16.98
N GLU A 146 4.88 -6.29 17.64
CA GLU A 146 5.42 -6.31 19.00
C GLU A 146 6.87 -5.80 19.07
N GLU A 147 7.72 -6.17 18.10
CA GLU A 147 9.10 -5.68 17.99
C GLU A 147 9.11 -4.18 17.71
N LEU A 148 8.26 -3.73 16.79
CA LEU A 148 8.14 -2.32 16.42
C LEU A 148 7.64 -1.46 17.60
N ALA A 149 6.60 -1.91 18.30
CA ALA A 149 6.06 -1.21 19.46
C ALA A 149 7.10 -1.06 20.57
N LYS A 150 7.79 -2.17 20.91
CA LYS A 150 8.87 -2.15 21.92
C LYS A 150 9.99 -1.18 21.55
N TYR A 151 10.39 -1.14 20.28
CA TYR A 151 11.41 -0.20 19.81
C TYR A 151 10.95 1.26 20.02
N ILE A 152 9.74 1.59 19.57
CA ILE A 152 9.22 2.97 19.67
C ILE A 152 9.08 3.38 21.13
N GLN A 153 8.50 2.53 21.97
CA GLN A 153 8.34 2.79 23.41
C GLN A 153 9.69 3.06 24.08
N ARG A 154 10.73 2.28 23.73
CA ARG A 154 12.09 2.51 24.24
C ARG A 154 12.60 3.90 23.88
N GLU A 155 12.52 4.29 22.61
CA GLU A 155 13.01 5.61 22.16
C GLU A 155 12.23 6.78 22.78
N CYS A 156 10.93 6.61 23.03
CA CYS A 156 10.10 7.61 23.71
C CYS A 156 10.40 7.73 25.21
N LEU A 157 10.93 6.69 25.86
CA LEU A 157 11.28 6.75 27.31
C LEU A 157 12.61 7.47 27.58
N TYR A 158 13.53 7.46 26.61
CA TYR A 158 14.86 8.07 26.75
C TYR A 158 14.92 9.53 26.26
N ARG A 159 13.78 10.12 25.88
CA ARG A 159 13.68 11.45 25.27
C ARG A 159 12.55 12.24 25.90
#